data_AF-A0A975GMB4-F1
#
_entry.id   AF-A0A975GMB4-F1
#
_cell.length_a   1.000
_cell.length_b   1.000
_cell.length_c   1.000
_cell.angle_alpha   90.00
_cell.angle_beta   90.00
_cell.angle_gamma   90.00
#
_symmetry.space_group_name_H-M   'P 1'
#
loop_
_entity.id
_entity.type
_entity.pdbx_description
1 polymer ?
#
loop_
_entity_poly.entity_id
_entity_poly.type
_entity_poly.pdbx_seq_one_letter_code
_entity_poly.pdbx_strand_id
1 'polypeptide(L)'
;MQKNLKSERSRPNRTISLPFEQDSYNGIVEDAFQFRLFVDEMVAKAPELFPPEIFEGYQMKDRRFSSKLLITVRRIKIGNHSYTIHPSFVMPCMTAMTDDAEPVLFLRKFDIPFRALARVFGKDHMHWQRTERSPGRNSIVGTTVRDSENLPEHIGADEKHSSVRGDKCYIATTVAEECVLGVSVANNAGEESLEEAYGVFGEEARDVDPEYSPKTATTDGWKATRKALLNIFPMITLILCFLHVLIGIRNRARKKFGDVFQEVSSKLRNCYEARSKASFSQRVRRLCEWARRTSVPSVIYEKIEKMHKNLASFSVAYDFPGAFRTSNMLDRMMRKMDRHLFNTQYFHGSLFSAELSIRGWALVQNFAPSNPVTQKKYDDGFQSPAERLNKFRYHENWLQNLLISASLGGYHNPPPNPL
;
A
#
# COMPACT_ATOMS: atom_id res chain seq x y z
N MET A 1 -8.20 32.65 -2.98
CA MET A 1 -9.48 32.28 -3.61
C MET A 1 -9.41 30.81 -3.99
N GLN A 2 -9.84 29.94 -3.08
CA GLN A 2 -9.82 28.48 -3.24
C GLN A 2 -10.82 28.09 -4.33
N LYS A 3 -10.31 27.65 -5.49
CA LYS A 3 -11.13 26.86 -6.41
C LYS A 3 -11.32 25.51 -5.76
N ASN A 4 -12.55 25.21 -5.35
CA ASN A 4 -13.05 23.88 -5.08
C ASN A 4 -12.40 22.88 -6.05
N LEU A 5 -11.69 21.90 -5.50
CA LEU A 5 -11.34 20.66 -6.18
C LEU A 5 -12.63 19.85 -6.39
N LYS A 6 -13.56 20.40 -7.19
CA LYS A 6 -14.53 19.55 -7.87
C LYS A 6 -13.73 18.60 -8.73
N SER A 7 -13.99 17.31 -8.54
CA SER A 7 -13.52 16.22 -9.39
C SER A 7 -13.56 16.63 -10.86
N GLU A 8 -12.39 16.95 -11.43
CA GLU A 8 -12.20 16.74 -12.86
C GLU A 8 -12.34 15.23 -13.04
N ARG A 9 -13.55 14.80 -13.40
CA ARG A 9 -13.94 13.40 -13.64
C ARG A 9 -12.83 12.73 -14.43
N SER A 10 -12.01 11.93 -13.75
CA SER A 10 -10.95 11.18 -14.41
C SER A 10 -11.63 10.24 -15.40
N ARG A 11 -11.13 10.19 -16.64
CA ARG A 11 -11.66 9.23 -17.61
C ARG A 11 -11.49 7.83 -17.01
N PRO A 12 -12.55 7.00 -16.96
CA PRO A 12 -12.46 5.67 -16.38
C PRO A 12 -11.38 4.87 -17.11
N ASN A 13 -10.52 4.18 -16.35
CA ASN A 13 -9.45 3.38 -16.94
C ASN A 13 -10.03 2.13 -17.59
N ARG A 14 -10.23 2.18 -18.92
CA ARG A 14 -10.75 1.06 -19.71
C ARG A 14 -9.60 0.31 -20.39
N THR A 15 -8.60 -0.07 -19.60
CA THR A 15 -7.44 -0.83 -20.05
C THR A 15 -7.43 -2.16 -19.31
N ILE A 16 -7.40 -3.26 -20.04
CA ILE A 16 -7.30 -4.62 -19.49
C ILE A 16 -5.90 -5.13 -19.80
N SER A 17 -5.12 -5.43 -18.77
CA SER A 17 -3.73 -5.85 -18.90
C SER A 17 -3.64 -7.38 -18.86
N LEU A 18 -3.10 -8.02 -19.89
CA LEU A 18 -3.04 -9.48 -20.01
C LEU A 18 -1.61 -10.01 -20.27
N PRO A 19 -1.29 -11.23 -19.79
CA PRO A 19 0.03 -11.86 -19.91
C PRO A 19 0.31 -12.42 -21.30
N PHE A 20 0.35 -11.56 -22.32
CA PHE A 20 0.79 -11.97 -23.65
C PHE A 20 2.30 -12.25 -23.66
N GLU A 21 2.73 -13.28 -24.38
CA GLU A 21 4.14 -13.51 -24.67
C GLU A 21 4.62 -12.63 -25.82
N GLN A 22 5.68 -11.86 -25.60
CA GLN A 22 6.16 -10.83 -26.54
C GLN A 22 6.46 -11.39 -27.93
N ASP A 23 7.11 -12.56 -28.01
CA ASP A 23 7.54 -13.18 -29.28
C ASP A 23 6.36 -13.60 -30.15
N SER A 24 5.26 -14.03 -29.54
CA SER A 24 4.06 -14.49 -30.24
C SER A 24 3.05 -13.37 -30.51
N TYR A 25 3.15 -12.25 -29.78
CA TYR A 25 2.12 -11.22 -29.74
C TYR A 25 1.83 -10.59 -31.10
N ASN A 26 2.86 -10.33 -31.92
CA ASN A 26 2.67 -9.70 -33.23
C ASN A 26 1.80 -10.55 -34.17
N GLY A 27 1.88 -11.89 -34.10
CA GLY A 27 1.00 -12.76 -34.86
C GLY A 27 -0.43 -12.75 -34.30
N ILE A 28 -0.55 -12.86 -32.98
CA ILE A 28 -1.84 -12.93 -32.27
C ILE A 28 -2.64 -11.64 -32.43
N VAL A 29 -2.00 -10.46 -32.33
CA VAL A 29 -2.72 -9.17 -32.39
C VAL A 29 -3.29 -8.88 -33.78
N GLU A 30 -2.67 -9.42 -34.83
CA GLU A 30 -3.12 -9.25 -36.21
C GLU A 30 -4.35 -10.12 -36.53
N ASP A 31 -4.38 -11.36 -36.01
CA ASP A 31 -5.49 -12.31 -36.20
C ASP A 31 -6.59 -12.14 -35.13
N ALA A 32 -7.78 -11.72 -35.54
CA ALA A 32 -8.91 -11.50 -34.63
C ALA A 32 -9.41 -12.78 -33.94
N PHE A 33 -9.27 -13.94 -34.60
CA PHE A 33 -9.69 -15.23 -34.07
C PHE A 33 -8.70 -15.73 -33.02
N GLN A 34 -7.40 -15.72 -33.33
CA GLN A 34 -6.36 -16.10 -32.35
C GLN A 34 -6.36 -15.18 -31.13
N PHE A 35 -6.55 -13.87 -31.35
CA PHE A 35 -6.68 -12.92 -30.25
C PHE A 35 -7.90 -13.22 -29.36
N ARG A 36 -9.02 -13.65 -29.97
CA ARG A 36 -10.23 -14.04 -29.23
C ARG A 36 -9.96 -15.24 -28.35
N LEU A 37 -9.36 -16.29 -28.91
CA LEU A 37 -9.03 -17.50 -28.16
C LEU A 37 -8.19 -17.21 -26.91
N PHE A 38 -7.17 -16.36 -27.04
CA PHE A 38 -6.35 -15.96 -25.89
C PHE A 38 -7.15 -15.17 -24.85
N VAL A 39 -8.00 -14.22 -25.27
CA VAL A 39 -8.84 -13.46 -24.34
C VAL A 39 -9.84 -14.37 -23.63
N ASP A 40 -10.50 -15.29 -24.35
CA ASP A 40 -11.44 -16.25 -23.77
C ASP A 40 -10.76 -17.16 -22.73
N GLU A 41 -9.52 -17.59 -23.00
CA GLU A 41 -8.71 -18.34 -22.03
C GLU A 41 -8.45 -17.51 -20.74
N MET A 42 -8.13 -16.23 -20.89
CA MET A 42 -7.89 -15.35 -19.75
C MET A 42 -9.18 -15.06 -18.96
N VAL A 43 -10.33 -14.92 -19.63
CA VAL A 43 -11.64 -14.77 -18.96
C VAL A 43 -11.95 -16.00 -18.11
N ALA A 44 -11.62 -17.20 -18.58
CA ALA A 44 -11.81 -18.42 -17.81
C ALA A 44 -10.85 -18.55 -16.62
N LYS A 45 -9.58 -18.13 -16.77
CA LYS A 45 -8.53 -18.30 -15.75
C LYS A 45 -8.51 -17.20 -14.69
N ALA A 46 -8.81 -15.97 -15.07
CA ALA A 46 -8.68 -14.77 -14.24
C ALA A 46 -9.82 -13.77 -14.55
N PRO A 47 -11.08 -14.16 -14.26
CA PRO A 47 -12.25 -13.34 -14.58
C PRO A 47 -12.24 -11.95 -13.92
N GLU A 48 -11.62 -11.83 -12.75
CA GLU A 48 -11.47 -10.58 -11.99
C GLU A 48 -10.67 -9.49 -12.73
N LEU A 49 -9.91 -9.84 -13.78
CA LEU A 49 -9.20 -8.87 -14.60
C LEU A 49 -10.12 -8.13 -15.58
N PHE A 50 -11.36 -8.59 -15.72
CA PHE A 50 -12.34 -8.12 -16.69
C PHE A 50 -13.54 -7.48 -15.98
N PRO A 51 -14.25 -6.57 -16.65
CA PRO A 51 -15.50 -6.06 -16.10
C PRO A 51 -16.55 -7.20 -16.11
N PRO A 52 -17.50 -7.25 -15.15
CA PRO A 52 -18.48 -8.33 -15.03
C PRO A 52 -19.28 -8.61 -16.30
N GLU A 53 -19.52 -7.59 -17.13
CA GLU A 53 -20.28 -7.71 -18.38
C GLU A 53 -19.55 -8.52 -19.46
N ILE A 54 -18.29 -8.92 -19.25
CA ILE A 54 -17.55 -9.78 -20.19
C ILE A 54 -18.27 -11.12 -20.42
N PHE A 55 -18.99 -11.63 -19.41
CA PHE A 55 -19.72 -12.88 -19.47
C PHE A 55 -20.99 -12.81 -20.33
N GLU A 56 -21.48 -11.60 -20.62
CA GLU A 56 -22.57 -11.38 -21.60
C GLU A 56 -22.04 -11.43 -23.05
N GLY A 57 -20.72 -11.49 -23.21
CA GLY A 57 -20.03 -11.53 -24.49
C GLY A 57 -19.41 -10.19 -24.89
N TYR A 58 -18.57 -10.23 -25.93
CA TYR A 58 -17.85 -9.06 -26.41
C TYR A 58 -17.55 -9.15 -27.90
N GLN A 59 -17.34 -7.98 -28.52
CA GLN A 59 -17.00 -7.85 -29.94
C GLN A 59 -15.56 -7.40 -30.13
N MET A 60 -14.90 -7.93 -31.16
CA MET A 60 -13.63 -7.37 -31.63
C MET A 60 -13.91 -6.03 -32.29
N LYS A 61 -13.18 -4.97 -31.89
CA LYS A 61 -13.43 -3.61 -32.37
C LYS A 61 -12.43 -3.19 -33.44
N ASP A 62 -11.33 -2.59 -33.02
CA ASP A 62 -10.32 -2.03 -33.90
C ASP A 62 -8.93 -2.21 -33.30
N ARG A 63 -7.92 -1.83 -34.08
CA ARG A 63 -6.52 -1.85 -33.68
C ARG A 63 -5.96 -0.44 -33.65
N ARG A 64 -4.98 -0.21 -32.79
CA ARG A 64 -4.25 1.05 -32.68
C ARG A 64 -2.77 0.78 -32.73
N PHE A 65 -2.08 1.45 -33.62
CA PHE A 65 -0.63 1.40 -33.71
C PHE A 65 -0.01 2.49 -32.84
N SER A 66 0.94 2.12 -31.98
CA SER A 66 1.72 3.05 -31.18
C SER A 66 3.01 3.41 -31.90
N SER A 67 3.17 4.67 -32.30
CA SER A 67 4.43 5.15 -32.89
C SER A 67 5.61 5.17 -31.92
N LYS A 68 5.37 5.11 -30.61
CA LYS A 68 6.43 5.17 -29.58
C LYS A 68 7.23 3.88 -29.47
N LEU A 69 6.54 2.73 -29.56
CA LEU A 69 7.14 1.39 -29.42
C LEU A 69 6.93 0.51 -30.65
N LEU A 70 6.26 1.03 -31.69
CA LEU A 70 5.91 0.31 -32.91
C LEU A 70 5.10 -0.97 -32.64
N ILE A 71 4.25 -0.92 -31.61
CA ILE A 71 3.37 -2.03 -31.20
C ILE A 71 1.93 -1.71 -31.56
N THR A 72 1.24 -2.69 -32.15
CA THR A 72 -0.20 -2.67 -32.33
C THR A 72 -0.90 -3.17 -31.06
N VAL A 73 -1.94 -2.49 -30.62
CA VAL A 73 -2.87 -2.99 -29.58
C VAL A 73 -4.26 -3.13 -30.14
N ARG A 74 -5.00 -4.12 -29.66
CA ARG A 74 -6.38 -4.38 -30.07
C ARG A 74 -7.36 -3.91 -29.00
N ARG A 75 -8.51 -3.42 -29.45
CA ARG A 75 -9.62 -3.05 -28.59
C ARG A 75 -10.78 -4.01 -28.76
N ILE A 76 -11.46 -4.26 -27.66
CA ILE A 76 -12.71 -5.01 -27.62
C ILE A 76 -13.85 -4.10 -27.15
N LYS A 77 -15.08 -4.48 -27.50
CA LYS A 77 -16.29 -3.82 -27.03
C LYS A 77 -17.06 -4.78 -26.14
N ILE A 78 -17.27 -4.40 -24.89
CA ILE A 78 -18.08 -5.12 -23.89
C ILE A 78 -19.26 -4.20 -23.57
N GLY A 79 -20.49 -4.67 -23.78
CA GLY A 79 -21.67 -3.82 -23.77
C GLY A 79 -21.52 -2.57 -24.65
N ASN A 80 -21.67 -1.38 -24.05
CA ASN A 80 -21.51 -0.09 -24.73
C ASN A 80 -20.11 0.53 -24.58
N HIS A 81 -19.16 -0.20 -24.03
CA HIS A 81 -17.85 0.34 -23.65
C HIS A 81 -16.73 -0.30 -24.46
N SER A 82 -15.75 0.51 -24.84
CA SER A 82 -14.55 0.04 -25.54
C SER A 82 -13.40 -0.06 -24.56
N TYR A 83 -12.80 -1.24 -24.50
CA TYR A 83 -11.66 -1.56 -23.66
C TYR A 83 -10.42 -1.76 -24.54
N THR A 84 -9.28 -1.27 -24.08
CA THR A 84 -7.99 -1.54 -24.71
C THR A 84 -7.38 -2.74 -24.04
N ILE A 85 -7.10 -3.80 -24.81
CA ILE A 85 -6.35 -4.93 -24.31
C ILE A 85 -4.87 -4.60 -24.45
N HIS A 86 -4.20 -4.54 -23.31
CA HIS A 86 -2.81 -4.11 -23.18
C HIS A 86 -1.93 -5.30 -22.84
N PRO A 87 -0.86 -5.57 -23.59
CA PRO A 87 0.11 -6.59 -23.21
C PRO A 87 0.89 -6.18 -21.95
N SER A 88 1.09 -7.10 -21.01
CA SER A 88 1.83 -6.84 -19.76
C SER A 88 3.33 -6.59 -19.96
N PHE A 89 3.91 -7.04 -21.07
CA PHE A 89 5.32 -6.78 -21.42
C PHE A 89 5.58 -5.33 -21.87
N VAL A 90 4.57 -4.45 -21.82
CA VAL A 90 4.70 -3.03 -22.15
C VAL A 90 4.28 -2.17 -20.97
N MET A 91 5.02 -1.07 -20.71
CA MET A 91 4.63 -0.09 -19.69
C MET A 91 3.43 0.77 -20.15
N PRO A 92 2.57 1.23 -19.22
CA PRO A 92 1.46 2.12 -19.54
C PRO A 92 1.89 3.34 -20.34
N CYS A 93 0.99 3.84 -21.21
CA CYS A 93 1.27 4.93 -22.16
C CYS A 93 2.39 4.64 -23.20
N MET A 94 2.75 3.35 -23.36
CA MET A 94 3.73 2.88 -24.34
C MET A 94 5.10 3.56 -24.15
N THR A 95 5.55 3.68 -22.89
CA THR A 95 6.77 4.44 -22.55
C THR A 95 8.06 3.62 -22.66
N ALA A 96 7.97 2.31 -22.40
CA ALA A 96 9.10 1.37 -22.41
C ALA A 96 8.57 -0.07 -22.48
N MET A 97 9.42 -1.03 -22.83
CA MET A 97 9.14 -2.44 -22.56
C MET A 97 9.27 -2.70 -21.05
N THR A 98 8.55 -3.70 -20.56
CA THR A 98 8.57 -4.05 -19.14
C THR A 98 9.95 -4.58 -18.72
N ASP A 99 10.64 -5.32 -19.57
CA ASP A 99 11.99 -5.83 -19.28
C ASP A 99 13.05 -4.72 -19.16
N ASP A 100 12.88 -3.60 -19.89
CA ASP A 100 13.75 -2.42 -19.73
C ASP A 100 13.45 -1.65 -18.43
N ALA A 101 12.16 -1.60 -18.04
CA ALA A 101 11.69 -0.81 -16.90
C ALA A 101 11.82 -1.55 -15.56
N GLU A 102 11.70 -2.88 -15.57
CA GLU A 102 11.78 -3.76 -14.40
C GLU A 102 13.02 -3.50 -13.55
N PRO A 103 14.27 -3.58 -14.07
CA PRO A 103 15.45 -3.42 -13.25
C PRO A 103 15.55 -2.00 -12.67
N VAL A 104 15.06 -1.00 -13.42
CA VAL A 104 15.03 0.39 -12.97
C VAL A 104 14.07 0.56 -11.79
N LEU A 105 12.83 0.05 -11.90
CA LEU A 105 11.84 0.13 -10.83
C LEU A 105 12.22 -0.74 -9.62
N PHE A 106 12.90 -1.86 -9.85
CA PHE A 106 13.47 -2.66 -8.77
C PHE A 106 14.50 -1.85 -7.98
N LEU A 107 15.40 -1.11 -8.65
CA LEU A 107 16.35 -0.21 -7.99
C LEU A 107 15.66 0.96 -7.28
N ARG A 108 14.50 1.41 -7.77
CA ARG A 108 13.68 2.41 -7.05
C ARG A 108 13.15 1.91 -5.71
N LYS A 109 12.98 0.60 -5.50
CA LYS A 109 12.71 0.02 -4.17
C LYS A 109 13.76 0.40 -3.12
N PHE A 110 15.00 0.65 -3.57
CA PHE A 110 16.14 1.06 -2.74
C PHE A 110 16.41 2.57 -2.77
N ASP A 111 15.50 3.34 -3.36
CA ASP A 111 15.54 4.79 -3.45
C ASP A 111 16.76 5.34 -4.21
N ILE A 112 17.27 4.59 -5.20
CA ILE A 112 18.37 5.02 -6.07
C ILE A 112 17.97 6.29 -6.86
N PRO A 113 18.72 7.40 -6.78
CA PRO A 113 18.35 8.66 -7.43
C PRO A 113 18.16 8.53 -8.95
N PHE A 114 17.15 9.20 -9.51
CA PHE A 114 16.86 9.13 -10.96
C PHE A 114 18.03 9.54 -11.86
N ARG A 115 18.89 10.44 -11.40
CA ARG A 115 20.12 10.81 -12.14
C ARG A 115 21.07 9.63 -12.32
N ALA A 116 21.16 8.75 -11.32
CA ALA A 116 22.01 7.57 -11.38
C ALA A 116 21.39 6.52 -12.31
N LEU A 117 20.06 6.37 -12.26
CA LEU A 117 19.33 5.51 -13.19
C LEU A 117 19.51 5.98 -14.64
N ALA A 118 19.37 7.27 -14.90
CA ALA A 118 19.63 7.86 -16.21
C ALA A 118 21.07 7.62 -16.70
N ARG A 119 22.05 7.68 -15.79
CA ARG A 119 23.46 7.43 -16.10
C ARG A 119 23.77 5.97 -16.47
N VAL A 120 23.05 5.02 -15.89
CA VAL A 120 23.29 3.57 -16.06
C VAL A 120 22.40 2.96 -17.15
N PHE A 121 21.12 3.31 -17.18
CA PHE A 121 20.11 2.73 -18.08
C PHE A 121 19.77 3.64 -19.27
N GLY A 122 20.41 4.81 -19.37
CA GLY A 122 20.09 5.82 -20.37
C GLY A 122 18.76 6.52 -20.07
N LYS A 123 18.19 7.20 -21.09
CA LYS A 123 17.04 8.12 -20.96
C LYS A 123 17.32 9.27 -19.98
N ASP A 124 16.37 10.21 -19.91
CA ASP A 124 16.46 11.31 -18.96
C ASP A 124 15.86 10.95 -17.60
N HIS A 125 16.21 11.72 -16.56
CA HIS A 125 15.73 11.47 -15.20
C HIS A 125 14.20 11.65 -15.05
N MET A 126 13.58 12.50 -15.88
CA MET A 126 12.12 12.70 -15.85
C MET A 126 11.37 11.52 -16.49
N HIS A 127 11.97 10.84 -17.46
CA HIS A 127 11.44 9.58 -17.98
C HIS A 127 11.27 8.57 -16.85
N TRP A 128 12.34 8.26 -16.11
CA TRP A 128 12.28 7.30 -14.99
C TRP A 128 11.36 7.74 -13.86
N GLN A 129 11.31 9.05 -13.56
CA GLN A 129 10.35 9.58 -12.59
C GLN A 129 8.91 9.35 -13.02
N ARG A 130 8.58 9.55 -14.30
CA ARG A 130 7.22 9.28 -14.81
C ARG A 130 6.91 7.79 -14.82
N THR A 131 7.90 6.94 -15.10
CA THR A 131 7.76 5.48 -15.06
C THR A 131 7.40 5.00 -13.65
N GLU A 132 8.12 5.46 -12.60
CA GLU A 132 7.80 5.11 -11.20
C GLU A 132 6.44 5.66 -10.74
N ARG A 133 6.06 6.86 -11.19
CA ARG A 133 4.74 7.45 -10.87
C ARG A 133 3.59 6.77 -11.61
N SER A 134 3.86 6.03 -12.68
CA SER A 134 2.81 5.53 -13.56
C SER A 134 1.83 4.59 -12.85
N PRO A 135 2.29 3.59 -12.07
CA PRO A 135 1.43 2.73 -11.27
C PRO A 135 0.60 3.46 -10.22
N GLY A 136 1.02 4.64 -9.75
CA GLY A 136 0.32 5.37 -8.68
C GLY A 136 -1.09 5.83 -9.02
N ARG A 137 -1.53 5.68 -10.28
CA ARG A 137 -2.91 5.91 -10.71
C ARG A 137 -3.87 4.78 -10.35
N ASN A 138 -3.34 3.60 -10.05
CA ASN A 138 -4.14 2.42 -9.78
C ASN A 138 -4.56 2.40 -8.30
N SER A 139 -5.70 1.78 -8.01
CA SER A 139 -6.12 1.36 -6.67
C SER A 139 -5.01 0.54 -6.02
N ILE A 140 -4.56 0.90 -4.82
CA ILE A 140 -3.53 0.13 -4.11
C ILE A 140 -4.15 -1.17 -3.61
N VAL A 141 -5.33 -1.10 -3.00
CA VAL A 141 -5.98 -2.29 -2.43
C VAL A 141 -6.33 -3.27 -3.53
N GLY A 142 -7.12 -2.89 -4.54
CA GLY A 142 -7.56 -3.81 -5.57
C GLY A 142 -6.47 -4.25 -6.55
N THR A 143 -5.36 -3.49 -6.67
CA THR A 143 -4.15 -4.01 -7.35
C THR A 143 -3.43 -5.04 -6.47
N THR A 144 -3.34 -4.82 -5.15
CA THR A 144 -2.52 -5.68 -4.25
C THR A 144 -3.28 -6.91 -3.76
N VAL A 145 -4.60 -6.81 -3.59
CA VAL A 145 -5.49 -7.84 -3.05
C VAL A 145 -6.38 -8.31 -4.18
N ARG A 146 -6.13 -9.54 -4.64
CA ARG A 146 -6.82 -10.16 -5.77
C ARG A 146 -8.19 -10.67 -5.39
N ASP A 147 -8.30 -11.28 -4.22
CA ASP A 147 -9.54 -11.89 -3.72
C ASP A 147 -9.97 -11.17 -2.45
N SER A 148 -11.25 -10.85 -2.36
CA SER A 148 -11.91 -10.34 -1.15
C SER A 148 -11.58 -11.13 0.12
N GLU A 149 -11.42 -12.46 0.03
CA GLU A 149 -11.09 -13.31 1.17
C GLU A 149 -9.68 -13.02 1.75
N ASN A 150 -8.80 -12.43 0.95
CA ASN A 150 -7.46 -12.05 1.36
C ASN A 150 -7.38 -10.62 1.93
N LEU A 151 -8.51 -9.89 2.02
CA LEU A 151 -8.53 -8.59 2.68
C LEU A 151 -8.21 -8.74 4.18
N PRO A 152 -7.20 -8.05 4.72
CA PRO A 152 -6.80 -8.30 6.10
C PRO A 152 -7.82 -7.80 7.13
N GLU A 153 -8.10 -8.63 8.13
CA GLU A 153 -8.98 -8.27 9.24
C GLU A 153 -8.33 -7.30 10.24
N HIS A 154 -6.99 -7.27 10.29
CA HIS A 154 -6.20 -6.47 11.22
C HIS A 154 -5.25 -5.55 10.47
N ILE A 155 -5.34 -4.24 10.72
CA ILE A 155 -4.54 -3.23 10.06
C ILE A 155 -3.68 -2.44 11.06
N GLY A 156 -2.56 -1.88 10.58
CA GLY A 156 -1.81 -0.84 11.28
C GLY A 156 -1.99 0.49 10.55
N ALA A 157 -2.17 1.58 11.30
CA ALA A 157 -2.30 2.91 10.72
C ALA A 157 -1.46 3.96 11.48
N ASP A 158 -0.79 4.82 10.72
CA ASP A 158 0.03 5.93 11.20
C ASP A 158 0.25 6.95 10.07
N GLU A 159 0.85 8.09 10.39
CA GLU A 159 1.07 9.19 9.47
C GLU A 159 2.55 9.54 9.33
N LYS A 160 3.02 9.64 8.09
CA LYS A 160 4.35 10.20 7.82
C LYS A 160 4.26 11.71 7.65
N HIS A 161 4.94 12.45 8.51
CA HIS A 161 5.17 13.89 8.30
C HIS A 161 6.07 14.10 7.07
N SER A 162 5.64 15.00 6.18
CA SER A 162 6.36 15.37 4.96
C SER A 162 6.09 16.85 4.61
N SER A 163 6.50 17.27 3.42
CA SER A 163 6.15 18.58 2.86
C SER A 163 5.89 18.55 1.36
N VAL A 164 5.00 19.43 0.91
CA VAL A 164 4.71 19.71 -0.50
C VAL A 164 5.03 21.18 -0.74
N ARG A 165 6.03 21.46 -1.58
CA ARG A 165 6.55 22.82 -1.86
C ARG A 165 6.97 23.58 -0.59
N GLY A 166 7.42 22.84 0.44
CA GLY A 166 7.81 23.39 1.73
C GLY A 166 6.67 23.46 2.75
N ASP A 167 5.41 23.38 2.31
CA ASP A 167 4.25 23.36 3.19
C ASP A 167 4.07 21.98 3.82
N LYS A 168 3.83 21.94 5.13
CA LYS A 168 3.74 20.69 5.88
C LYS A 168 2.53 19.87 5.43
N CYS A 169 2.75 18.59 5.12
CA CYS A 169 1.72 17.63 4.80
C CYS A 169 1.92 16.33 5.60
N TYR A 170 0.93 15.44 5.51
CA TYR A 170 0.93 14.15 6.20
C TYR A 170 0.58 13.07 5.19
N ILE A 171 1.22 11.91 5.28
CA ILE A 171 0.90 10.77 4.43
C ILE A 171 0.22 9.74 5.33
N ALA A 172 -1.10 9.68 5.25
CA ALA A 172 -1.91 8.68 5.94
C ALA A 172 -1.55 7.31 5.36
N THR A 173 -1.08 6.40 6.21
CA THR A 173 -0.56 5.10 5.77
C THR A 173 -1.28 3.97 6.51
N THR A 174 -1.80 3.01 5.74
CA THR A 174 -2.41 1.77 6.24
C THR A 174 -1.61 0.57 5.73
N VAL A 175 -1.27 -0.35 6.64
CA VAL A 175 -0.52 -1.57 6.31
C VAL A 175 -1.15 -2.80 6.94
N ALA A 176 -1.03 -3.94 6.26
CA ALA A 176 -1.33 -5.27 6.80
C ALA A 176 -0.58 -6.32 5.97
N GLU A 177 -0.31 -7.50 6.55
CA GLU A 177 0.33 -8.63 5.84
C GLU A 177 1.58 -8.26 5.03
N GLU A 178 2.46 -7.44 5.61
CA GLU A 178 3.69 -6.89 5.01
C GLU A 178 3.48 -5.99 3.78
N CYS A 179 2.23 -5.70 3.41
CA CYS A 179 1.84 -4.83 2.30
C CYS A 179 1.47 -3.42 2.79
N VAL A 180 1.69 -2.42 1.94
CA VAL A 180 1.09 -1.10 2.06
C VAL A 180 -0.24 -1.13 1.34
N LEU A 181 -1.34 -1.05 2.08
CA LEU A 181 -2.69 -1.16 1.52
C LEU A 181 -3.34 0.21 1.31
N GLY A 182 -2.90 1.23 2.03
CA GLY A 182 -3.35 2.60 1.82
C GLY A 182 -2.21 3.58 1.98
N VAL A 183 -2.04 4.48 1.01
CA VAL A 183 -1.27 5.73 1.18
C VAL A 183 -1.99 6.86 0.48
N SER A 184 -2.19 7.97 1.20
CA SER A 184 -2.71 9.20 0.63
C SER A 184 -2.16 10.44 1.34
N VAL A 185 -1.97 11.52 0.59
CA VAL A 185 -1.39 12.78 1.07
C VAL A 185 -2.49 13.71 1.60
N ALA A 186 -2.55 13.83 2.92
CA ALA A 186 -3.31 14.85 3.63
C ALA A 186 -2.56 16.20 3.61
N ASN A 187 -3.27 17.27 3.26
CA ASN A 187 -2.68 18.61 3.15
C ASN A 187 -2.40 19.25 4.52
N ASN A 188 -3.02 18.76 5.60
CA ASN A 188 -2.81 19.25 6.96
C ASN A 188 -3.09 18.16 8.01
N ALA A 189 -2.91 18.50 9.29
CA ALA A 189 -3.05 17.57 10.42
C ALA A 189 -4.49 17.51 10.99
N GLY A 190 -5.41 18.21 10.34
CA GLY A 190 -6.80 18.30 10.71
C GLY A 190 -7.53 17.00 10.45
N GLU A 191 -8.58 16.81 11.24
CA GLU A 191 -9.38 15.59 11.21
C GLU A 191 -9.99 15.32 9.83
N GLU A 192 -10.63 16.33 9.22
CA GLU A 192 -11.23 16.24 7.89
C GLU A 192 -10.21 15.80 6.83
N SER A 193 -9.02 16.40 6.82
CA SER A 193 -7.97 16.04 5.85
C SER A 193 -7.43 14.63 6.05
N LEU A 194 -7.35 14.15 7.29
CA LEU A 194 -6.92 12.78 7.58
C LEU A 194 -8.03 11.77 7.30
N GLU A 195 -9.30 12.12 7.55
CA GLU A 195 -10.46 11.31 7.20
C GLU A 195 -10.56 11.12 5.69
N GLU A 196 -10.38 12.18 4.89
CA GLU A 196 -10.30 12.07 3.43
C GLU A 196 -9.15 11.14 3.00
N ALA A 197 -7.95 11.30 3.58
CA ALA A 197 -6.77 10.53 3.19
C ALA A 197 -6.87 9.04 3.58
N TYR A 198 -7.36 8.71 4.78
CA TYR A 198 -7.65 7.33 5.16
C TYR A 198 -8.88 6.77 4.43
N GLY A 199 -9.81 7.64 4.04
CA GLY A 199 -11.02 7.30 3.30
C GLY A 199 -10.71 6.61 1.97
N VAL A 200 -9.64 7.02 1.29
CA VAL A 200 -9.16 6.37 0.05
C VAL A 200 -8.91 4.87 0.25
N PHE A 201 -8.30 4.46 1.37
CA PHE A 201 -8.15 3.03 1.68
C PHE A 201 -9.50 2.35 1.89
N GLY A 202 -10.44 3.01 2.58
CA GLY A 202 -11.77 2.47 2.82
C GLY A 202 -12.61 2.33 1.53
N GLU A 203 -12.49 3.28 0.61
CA GLU A 203 -13.13 3.22 -0.71
C GLU A 203 -12.54 2.09 -1.55
N GLU A 204 -11.21 2.01 -1.66
CA GLU A 204 -10.54 0.96 -2.44
C GLU A 204 -10.74 -0.44 -1.86
N ALA A 205 -10.83 -0.59 -0.54
CA ALA A 205 -11.11 -1.88 0.08
C ALA A 205 -12.58 -2.30 -0.13
N ARG A 206 -13.52 -1.35 -0.13
CA ARG A 206 -14.93 -1.63 -0.43
C ARG A 206 -15.23 -1.87 -1.91
N ASP A 207 -14.36 -1.40 -2.79
CA ASP A 207 -14.41 -1.78 -4.20
C ASP A 207 -14.13 -3.27 -4.40
N VAL A 208 -13.21 -3.83 -3.60
CA VAL A 208 -12.90 -5.27 -3.59
C VAL A 208 -13.97 -6.08 -2.86
N ASP A 209 -14.43 -5.62 -1.70
CA ASP A 209 -15.53 -6.23 -0.94
C ASP A 209 -16.44 -5.15 -0.34
N PRO A 210 -17.67 -4.96 -0.88
CA PRO A 210 -18.60 -3.93 -0.42
C PRO A 210 -18.91 -3.96 1.08
N GLU A 211 -18.81 -5.12 1.72
CA GLU A 211 -19.09 -5.30 3.16
C GLU A 211 -17.84 -5.17 4.03
N TYR A 212 -16.66 -4.93 3.43
CA TYR A 212 -15.39 -4.90 4.14
C TYR A 212 -15.37 -3.87 5.28
N SER A 213 -15.02 -4.39 6.46
CA SER A 213 -14.66 -3.59 7.63
C SER A 213 -13.57 -4.32 8.43
N PRO A 214 -12.40 -3.69 8.68
CA PRO A 214 -11.38 -4.31 9.49
C PRO A 214 -11.87 -4.47 10.94
N LYS A 215 -11.57 -5.61 11.56
CA LYS A 215 -11.91 -5.87 12.97
C LYS A 215 -11.11 -4.96 13.91
N THR A 216 -9.84 -4.71 13.58
CA THR A 216 -8.97 -3.88 14.43
C THR A 216 -8.02 -2.98 13.66
N ALA A 217 -7.71 -1.81 14.21
CA ALA A 217 -6.57 -1.00 13.79
C ALA A 217 -5.63 -0.66 14.95
N THR A 218 -4.33 -0.83 14.72
CA THR A 218 -3.29 -0.49 15.68
C THR A 218 -2.63 0.83 15.33
N THR A 219 -2.69 1.80 16.26
CA THR A 219 -2.21 3.18 16.04
C THR A 219 -1.36 3.69 17.22
N ASP A 220 -0.69 4.82 17.06
CA ASP A 220 0.07 5.48 18.14
C ASP A 220 -0.82 6.19 19.19
N GLY A 221 -2.11 6.31 18.89
CA GLY A 221 -3.11 6.96 19.72
C GLY A 221 -3.41 8.42 19.40
N TRP A 222 -2.93 8.95 18.27
CA TRP A 222 -3.27 10.30 17.84
C TRP A 222 -4.79 10.46 17.59
N LYS A 223 -5.38 11.49 18.20
CA LYS A 223 -6.83 11.68 18.22
C LYS A 223 -7.46 11.79 16.83
N ALA A 224 -6.80 12.50 15.91
CA ALA A 224 -7.32 12.74 14.57
C ALA A 224 -7.41 11.42 13.77
N THR A 225 -6.33 10.63 13.75
CA THR A 225 -6.27 9.28 13.17
C THR A 225 -7.38 8.38 13.71
N ARG A 226 -7.55 8.36 15.04
CA ARG A 226 -8.56 7.52 15.69
C ARG A 226 -9.98 7.90 15.27
N LYS A 227 -10.26 9.20 15.16
CA LYS A 227 -11.58 9.69 14.78
C LYS A 227 -11.86 9.43 13.30
N ALA A 228 -10.89 9.70 12.42
CA ALA A 228 -10.95 9.34 11.01
C ALA A 228 -11.29 7.85 10.82
N LEU A 229 -10.55 6.94 11.46
CA LEU A 229 -10.81 5.50 11.34
C LEU A 229 -12.17 5.07 11.88
N LEU A 230 -12.66 5.66 12.98
CA LEU A 230 -13.99 5.37 13.52
C LEU A 230 -15.12 5.91 12.63
N ASN A 231 -14.91 7.05 11.97
CA ASN A 231 -15.87 7.61 11.02
C ASN A 231 -15.95 6.73 9.76
N ILE A 232 -14.80 6.29 9.25
CA ILE A 232 -14.73 5.42 8.06
C ILE A 232 -15.24 4.02 8.38
N PHE A 233 -14.88 3.46 9.53
CA PHE A 233 -15.23 2.10 9.96
C PHE A 233 -15.83 2.11 11.38
N PRO A 234 -17.16 2.30 11.53
CA PRO A 234 -17.79 2.47 12.85
C PRO A 234 -17.60 1.31 13.83
N MET A 235 -17.41 0.09 13.32
CA MET A 235 -17.26 -1.13 14.13
C MET A 235 -15.81 -1.48 14.46
N ILE A 236 -14.83 -0.71 14.00
CA ILE A 236 -13.41 -1.02 14.18
C ILE A 236 -13.00 -0.91 15.65
N THR A 237 -12.25 -1.90 16.13
CA THR A 237 -11.62 -1.82 17.45
C THR A 237 -10.22 -1.21 17.37
N LEU A 238 -10.02 -0.06 18.02
CA LEU A 238 -8.73 0.63 18.03
C LEU A 238 -7.82 0.12 19.16
N ILE A 239 -6.62 -0.31 18.78
CA ILE A 239 -5.57 -0.81 19.67
C ILE A 239 -4.44 0.22 19.75
N LEU A 240 -4.01 0.56 20.97
CA LEU A 240 -2.81 1.37 21.16
C LEU A 240 -1.55 0.54 20.96
N CYS A 241 -0.63 1.06 20.16
CA CYS A 241 0.65 0.44 19.88
C CYS A 241 1.54 0.41 21.12
N PHE A 242 1.90 -0.80 21.58
CA PHE A 242 2.82 -0.99 22.70
C PHE A 242 4.23 -0.44 22.40
N LEU A 243 4.70 -0.57 21.15
CA LEU A 243 6.05 -0.15 20.75
C LEU A 243 6.25 1.37 20.88
N HIS A 244 5.22 2.17 20.63
CA HIS A 244 5.28 3.63 20.78
C HIS A 244 5.56 4.08 22.23
N VAL A 245 5.12 3.30 23.23
CA VAL A 245 5.47 3.55 24.64
C VAL A 245 6.99 3.40 24.83
N LEU A 246 7.56 2.30 24.35
CA LEU A 246 8.99 2.02 24.45
C LEU A 246 9.84 3.05 23.69
N ILE A 247 9.44 3.40 22.45
CA ILE A 247 10.13 4.43 21.64
C ILE A 247 10.10 5.78 22.36
N GLY A 248 8.95 6.17 22.91
CA GLY A 248 8.79 7.42 23.65
C GLY A 248 9.70 7.51 24.87
N ILE A 249 9.87 6.41 25.60
CA ILE A 249 10.81 6.31 26.74
C ILE A 249 12.26 6.35 26.23
N ARG A 250 12.61 5.51 25.25
CA ARG A 250 13.96 5.42 24.68
C ARG A 250 14.49 6.78 24.21
N ASN A 251 13.68 7.52 23.47
CA ASN A 251 14.10 8.80 22.89
C ASN A 251 14.44 9.85 23.96
N ARG A 252 13.84 9.76 25.15
CA ARG A 252 14.06 10.71 26.26
C ARG A 252 15.09 10.22 27.29
N ALA A 253 15.19 8.90 27.51
CA ALA A 253 15.94 8.33 28.61
C ALA A 253 17.26 7.65 28.21
N ARG A 254 17.40 7.15 26.97
CA ARG A 254 18.52 6.27 26.59
C ARG A 254 19.91 6.87 26.85
N LYS A 255 20.10 8.18 26.63
CA LYS A 255 21.40 8.84 26.80
C LYS A 255 21.67 9.26 28.25
N LYS A 256 20.65 9.79 28.94
CA LYS A 256 20.80 10.42 30.28
C LYS A 256 20.60 9.43 31.43
N PHE A 257 19.77 8.41 31.22
CA PHE A 257 19.34 7.45 32.25
C PHE A 257 19.51 6.01 31.74
N GLY A 258 20.69 5.69 31.20
CA GLY A 258 20.96 4.44 30.48
C GLY A 258 20.61 3.18 31.29
N ASP A 259 21.08 3.09 32.53
CA ASP A 259 20.87 1.91 33.38
C ASP A 259 19.39 1.73 33.74
N VAL A 260 18.74 2.81 34.16
CA VAL A 260 17.29 2.82 34.46
C VAL A 260 16.48 2.47 33.21
N PHE A 261 16.89 2.96 32.05
CA PHE A 261 16.24 2.62 30.77
C PHE A 261 16.35 1.13 30.45
N GLN A 262 17.49 0.48 30.71
CA GLN A 262 17.65 -0.95 30.49
C GLN A 262 16.71 -1.76 31.41
N GLU A 263 16.65 -1.40 32.69
CA GLU A 263 15.76 -2.08 33.63
C GLU A 263 14.29 -1.91 33.25
N VAL A 264 13.87 -0.68 32.93
CA VAL A 264 12.51 -0.37 32.45
C VAL A 264 12.19 -1.12 31.16
N SER A 265 13.12 -1.19 30.22
CA SER A 265 12.95 -1.90 28.96
C SER A 265 12.77 -3.40 29.17
N SER A 266 13.54 -3.99 30.09
CA SER A 266 13.38 -5.41 30.48
C SER A 266 11.99 -5.67 31.07
N LYS A 267 11.51 -4.81 31.97
CA LYS A 267 10.17 -4.96 32.56
C LYS A 267 9.03 -4.68 31.57
N LEU A 268 9.21 -3.74 30.64
CA LEU A 268 8.27 -3.53 29.53
C LEU A 268 8.22 -4.75 28.61
N ARG A 269 9.37 -5.35 28.29
CA ARG A 269 9.42 -6.60 27.53
C ARG A 269 8.69 -7.72 28.25
N ASN A 270 8.86 -7.86 29.56
CA ASN A 270 8.09 -8.81 30.36
C ASN A 270 6.56 -8.55 30.27
N CYS A 271 6.12 -7.29 30.24
CA CYS A 271 4.71 -6.98 30.00
C CYS A 271 4.29 -7.42 28.59
N TYR A 272 5.09 -7.09 27.56
CA TYR A 272 4.81 -7.46 26.17
C TYR A 272 4.69 -8.98 25.97
N GLU A 273 5.54 -9.77 26.60
CA GLU A 273 5.56 -11.23 26.49
C GLU A 273 4.40 -11.93 27.26
N ALA A 274 3.49 -11.17 27.88
CA ALA A 274 2.29 -11.75 28.45
C ALA A 274 1.47 -12.50 27.39
N ARG A 275 0.96 -13.68 27.77
CA ARG A 275 0.17 -14.57 26.89
C ARG A 275 -1.34 -14.40 27.04
N SER A 276 -1.79 -13.61 28.01
CA SER A 276 -3.21 -13.36 28.26
C SER A 276 -3.47 -11.93 28.70
N LYS A 277 -4.69 -11.46 28.45
CA LYS A 277 -5.20 -10.16 28.88
C LYS A 277 -4.99 -9.91 30.38
N ALA A 278 -5.35 -10.90 31.21
CA ALA A 278 -5.19 -10.83 32.66
C ALA A 278 -3.72 -10.71 33.08
N SER A 279 -2.83 -11.52 32.50
CA SER A 279 -1.41 -11.47 32.80
C SER A 279 -0.78 -10.15 32.37
N PHE A 280 -1.14 -9.64 31.19
CA PHE A 280 -0.70 -8.34 30.70
C PHE A 280 -1.10 -7.22 31.66
N SER A 281 -2.39 -7.15 32.02
CA SER A 281 -2.90 -6.13 32.93
C SER A 281 -2.24 -6.18 34.31
N GLN A 282 -2.00 -7.37 34.85
CA GLN A 282 -1.28 -7.53 36.11
C GLN A 282 0.18 -7.05 36.00
N ARG A 283 0.91 -7.45 34.95
CA ARG A 283 2.31 -7.06 34.75
C ARG A 283 2.47 -5.54 34.59
N VAL A 284 1.57 -4.89 33.85
CA VAL A 284 1.59 -3.42 33.69
C VAL A 284 1.33 -2.70 35.02
N ARG A 285 0.39 -3.20 35.83
CA ARG A 285 0.15 -2.67 37.18
C ARG A 285 1.40 -2.79 38.06
N ARG A 286 2.03 -3.97 38.08
CA ARG A 286 3.27 -4.21 38.84
C ARG A 286 4.43 -3.35 38.35
N LEU A 287 4.54 -3.12 37.04
CA LEU A 287 5.51 -2.19 36.46
C LEU A 287 5.27 -0.77 36.97
N CYS A 288 4.02 -0.30 37.00
CA CYS A 288 3.69 1.04 37.50
C CYS A 288 3.97 1.20 39.00
N GLU A 289 3.65 0.19 39.82
CA GLU A 289 3.94 0.16 41.25
C GLU A 289 5.45 0.18 41.52
N TRP A 290 6.21 -0.66 40.79
CA TRP A 290 7.66 -0.70 40.88
C TRP A 290 8.28 0.66 40.48
N ALA A 291 7.84 1.24 39.35
CA ALA A 291 8.35 2.51 38.86
C ALA A 291 8.15 3.65 39.87
N ARG A 292 7.03 3.64 40.60
CA ARG A 292 6.75 4.59 41.69
C ARG A 292 7.65 4.35 42.90
N ARG A 293 7.84 3.11 43.32
CA ARG A 293 8.66 2.75 44.50
C ARG A 293 10.14 3.04 44.31
N THR A 294 10.65 2.81 43.10
CA THR A 294 12.07 3.00 42.75
C THR A 294 12.36 4.44 42.30
N SER A 295 11.36 5.34 42.31
CA SER A 295 11.52 6.75 41.94
C SER A 295 12.18 6.93 40.57
N VAL A 296 11.71 6.18 39.56
CA VAL A 296 12.25 6.31 38.20
C VAL A 296 12.04 7.75 37.69
N PRO A 297 12.94 8.30 36.86
CA PRO A 297 12.83 9.66 36.37
C PRO A 297 11.45 9.96 35.76
N SER A 298 10.93 11.16 36.01
CA SER A 298 9.58 11.59 35.59
C SER A 298 9.32 11.34 34.09
N VAL A 299 10.31 11.62 33.24
CA VAL A 299 10.25 11.40 31.79
C VAL A 299 9.94 9.96 31.38
N ILE A 300 10.26 8.99 32.24
CA ILE A 300 9.94 7.56 32.09
C ILE A 300 8.62 7.25 32.79
N TYR A 301 8.49 7.64 34.05
CA TYR A 301 7.31 7.34 34.88
C TYR A 301 6.01 7.82 34.21
N GLU A 302 5.99 9.03 33.66
CA GLU A 302 4.83 9.60 32.96
C GLU A 302 4.34 8.71 31.80
N LYS A 303 5.26 8.06 31.08
CA LYS A 303 4.90 7.15 29.97
C LYS A 303 4.33 5.83 30.48
N ILE A 304 4.93 5.27 31.53
CA ILE A 304 4.43 4.06 32.19
C ILE A 304 3.05 4.32 32.80
N GLU A 305 2.88 5.46 33.48
CA GLU A 305 1.61 5.84 34.09
C GLU A 305 0.53 6.08 33.03
N LYS A 306 0.86 6.76 31.92
CA LYS A 306 -0.08 6.92 30.79
C LYS A 306 -0.49 5.57 30.21
N MET A 307 0.45 4.62 30.08
CA MET A 307 0.14 3.28 29.61
C MET A 307 -0.81 2.56 30.58
N HIS A 308 -0.55 2.64 31.88
CA HIS A 308 -1.41 2.07 32.91
C HIS A 308 -2.82 2.69 32.92
N LYS A 309 -2.94 4.01 32.76
CA LYS A 309 -4.23 4.72 32.65
C LYS A 309 -5.03 4.31 31.41
N ASN A 310 -4.36 3.95 30.32
CA ASN A 310 -4.98 3.53 29.06
C ASN A 310 -4.94 2.00 28.84
N LEU A 311 -4.80 1.22 29.92
CA LEU A 311 -4.55 -0.22 29.87
C LEU A 311 -5.58 -0.98 29.00
N ALA A 312 -6.85 -0.59 29.05
CA ALA A 312 -7.92 -1.18 28.26
C ALA A 312 -7.59 -1.15 26.76
N SER A 313 -7.14 -0.01 26.24
CA SER A 313 -6.80 0.19 24.82
C SER A 313 -5.56 -0.58 24.35
N PHE A 314 -4.70 -1.04 25.26
CA PHE A 314 -3.61 -1.96 24.92
C PHE A 314 -4.05 -3.43 25.04
N SER A 315 -4.83 -3.74 26.07
CA SER A 315 -5.22 -5.10 26.42
C SER A 315 -6.34 -5.67 25.54
N VAL A 316 -7.09 -4.81 24.84
CA VAL A 316 -8.16 -5.24 23.93
C VAL A 316 -7.63 -6.09 22.76
N ALA A 317 -6.35 -5.94 22.41
CA ALA A 317 -5.71 -6.78 21.39
C ALA A 317 -5.76 -8.29 21.71
N TYR A 318 -5.88 -8.68 22.98
CA TYR A 318 -6.00 -10.10 23.36
C TYR A 318 -7.40 -10.67 23.09
N ASP A 319 -8.40 -9.82 22.84
CA ASP A 319 -9.75 -10.25 22.47
C ASP A 319 -9.86 -10.57 20.97
N PHE A 320 -8.82 -10.24 20.18
CA PHE A 320 -8.76 -10.39 18.73
C PHE A 320 -7.51 -11.18 18.32
N PRO A 321 -7.61 -12.50 18.10
CA PRO A 321 -6.47 -13.32 17.66
C PRO A 321 -5.86 -12.79 16.35
N GLY A 322 -4.53 -12.60 16.31
CA GLY A 322 -3.84 -12.06 15.14
C GLY A 322 -3.70 -10.54 15.11
N ALA A 323 -4.44 -9.80 15.96
CA ALA A 323 -4.37 -8.35 15.99
C ALA A 323 -2.98 -7.82 16.34
N PHE A 324 -2.56 -6.75 15.65
CA PHE A 324 -1.24 -6.17 15.87
C PHE A 324 -1.15 -5.51 17.24
N ARG A 325 -0.19 -5.92 18.06
CA ARG A 325 0.10 -5.26 19.35
C ARG A 325 1.16 -4.17 19.23
N THR A 326 1.84 -4.11 18.10
CA THR A 326 2.93 -3.16 17.81
C THR A 326 2.85 -2.71 16.35
N SER A 327 3.35 -1.51 16.09
CA SER A 327 3.51 -0.93 14.76
C SER A 327 4.77 -1.40 14.04
N ASN A 328 5.51 -2.42 14.53
CA ASN A 328 6.84 -2.76 14.00
C ASN A 328 6.88 -2.97 12.47
N MET A 329 5.86 -3.61 11.89
CA MET A 329 5.74 -3.76 10.43
C MET A 329 5.56 -2.40 9.74
N LEU A 330 4.63 -1.59 10.25
CA LEU A 330 4.37 -0.23 9.80
C LEU A 330 5.64 0.63 9.88
N ASP A 331 6.29 0.67 11.04
CA ASP A 331 7.54 1.41 11.27
C ASP A 331 8.65 1.00 10.29
N ARG A 332 8.74 -0.29 9.94
CA ARG A 332 9.70 -0.77 8.94
C ARG A 332 9.41 -0.19 7.56
N MET A 333 8.14 -0.12 7.16
CA MET A 333 7.74 0.47 5.89
C MET A 333 7.88 2.00 5.89
N MET A 334 7.49 2.67 6.98
CA MET A 334 7.68 4.11 7.14
C MET A 334 9.14 4.54 7.15
N ARG A 335 10.08 3.70 7.63
CA ARG A 335 11.52 4.00 7.49
C ARG A 335 11.98 4.00 6.03
N LYS A 336 11.44 3.10 5.20
CA LYS A 336 11.70 3.13 3.76
C LYS A 336 11.05 4.36 3.12
N MET A 337 9.83 4.70 3.52
CA MET A 337 9.12 5.90 3.06
C MET A 337 9.89 7.18 3.41
N ASP A 338 10.41 7.28 4.63
CA ASP A 338 11.22 8.41 5.08
C ASP A 338 12.49 8.56 4.22
N ARG A 339 13.20 7.45 3.99
CA ARG A 339 14.36 7.44 3.10
C ARG A 339 14.00 7.83 1.67
N HIS A 340 12.87 7.33 1.15
CA HIS A 340 12.36 7.69 -0.17
C HIS A 340 12.15 9.19 -0.28
N LEU A 341 11.35 9.77 0.62
CA LEU A 341 11.04 11.20 0.65
C LEU A 341 12.32 12.04 0.78
N PHE A 342 13.23 11.65 1.68
CA PHE A 342 14.51 12.34 1.82
C PHE A 342 15.34 12.31 0.54
N ASN A 343 15.49 11.14 -0.08
CA ASN A 343 16.28 10.99 -1.31
C ASN A 343 15.66 11.71 -2.52
N THR A 344 14.33 11.86 -2.55
CA THR A 344 13.63 12.64 -3.59
C THR A 344 13.48 14.12 -3.23
N GLN A 345 14.03 14.56 -2.09
CA GLN A 345 13.92 15.94 -1.59
C GLN A 345 12.48 16.40 -1.33
N TYR A 346 11.63 15.48 -0.88
CA TYR A 346 10.20 15.68 -0.64
C TYR A 346 9.44 16.05 -1.93
N PHE A 347 8.21 16.55 -1.79
CA PHE A 347 7.36 16.81 -2.95
C PHE A 347 7.50 18.27 -3.43
N HIS A 348 7.87 18.47 -4.68
CA HIS A 348 7.95 19.82 -5.30
C HIS A 348 6.80 20.12 -6.28
N GLY A 349 6.03 19.09 -6.65
CA GLY A 349 4.92 19.19 -7.59
C GLY A 349 3.62 19.71 -6.95
N SER A 350 2.49 19.38 -7.57
CA SER A 350 1.17 19.53 -6.96
C SER A 350 0.90 18.40 -5.96
N LEU A 351 -0.14 18.55 -5.13
CA LEU A 351 -0.65 17.46 -4.29
C LEU A 351 -0.97 16.20 -5.11
N PHE A 352 -1.60 16.37 -6.28
CA PHE A 352 -1.85 15.27 -7.21
C PHE A 352 -0.57 14.54 -7.65
N SER A 353 0.51 15.28 -7.94
CA SER A 353 1.78 14.64 -8.28
C SER A 353 2.46 13.98 -7.08
N ALA A 354 2.25 14.47 -5.86
CA ALA A 354 2.73 13.84 -4.64
C ALA A 354 1.98 12.52 -4.40
N GLU A 355 0.66 12.53 -4.57
CA GLU A 355 -0.23 11.37 -4.48
C GLU A 355 0.23 10.25 -5.43
N LEU A 356 0.36 10.54 -6.73
CA LEU A 356 0.84 9.55 -7.70
C LEU A 356 2.24 9.02 -7.37
N SER A 357 3.11 9.86 -6.81
CA SER A 357 4.47 9.46 -6.45
C SER A 357 4.47 8.46 -5.29
N ILE A 358 3.74 8.77 -4.22
CA ILE A 358 3.75 7.91 -3.03
C ILE A 358 2.97 6.61 -3.25
N ARG A 359 1.89 6.66 -4.03
CA ARG A 359 1.13 5.48 -4.43
C ARG A 359 1.93 4.56 -5.36
N GLY A 360 2.65 5.13 -6.31
CA GLY A 360 3.57 4.37 -7.17
C GLY A 360 4.66 3.68 -6.36
N TRP A 361 5.24 4.38 -5.38
CA TRP A 361 6.18 3.79 -4.42
C TRP A 361 5.56 2.62 -3.64
N ALA A 362 4.32 2.75 -3.15
CA ALA A 362 3.64 1.69 -2.41
C ALA A 362 3.48 0.41 -3.25
N LEU A 363 3.01 0.54 -4.50
CA LEU A 363 2.87 -0.61 -5.39
C LEU A 363 4.22 -1.27 -5.72
N VAL A 364 5.30 -0.48 -5.91
CA VAL A 364 6.65 -1.04 -6.06
C VAL A 364 7.08 -1.79 -4.79
N GLN A 365 6.77 -1.28 -3.59
CA GLN A 365 7.09 -2.01 -2.35
C GLN A 365 6.32 -3.33 -2.22
N ASN A 366 5.06 -3.36 -2.67
CA ASN A 366 4.19 -4.54 -2.58
C ASN A 366 4.57 -5.64 -3.59
N PHE A 367 4.97 -5.27 -4.81
CA PHE A 367 5.22 -6.23 -5.88
C PHE A 367 6.69 -6.54 -6.16
N ALA A 368 7.61 -5.60 -5.91
CA ALA A 368 9.01 -5.89 -6.20
C ALA A 368 9.54 -7.03 -5.30
N PRO A 369 10.47 -7.87 -5.77
CA PRO A 369 10.95 -9.02 -5.03
C PRO A 369 11.52 -8.66 -3.66
N SER A 370 11.26 -9.54 -2.70
CA SER A 370 11.86 -9.53 -1.37
C SER A 370 13.31 -10.01 -1.48
N ASN A 371 14.13 -9.78 -0.45
CA ASN A 371 15.48 -10.36 -0.45
C ASN A 371 15.40 -11.91 -0.46
N PRO A 372 16.42 -12.61 -0.98
CA PRO A 372 16.39 -14.08 -1.11
C PRO A 372 16.18 -14.81 0.22
N VAL A 373 16.66 -14.27 1.34
CA VAL A 373 16.47 -14.87 2.68
C VAL A 373 14.99 -14.85 3.07
N THR A 374 14.29 -13.76 2.74
CA THR A 374 12.85 -13.62 3.00
C THR A 374 12.06 -14.56 2.09
N GLN A 375 12.44 -14.68 0.81
CA GLN A 375 11.78 -15.62 -0.10
C GLN A 375 11.92 -17.07 0.40
N LYS A 376 13.13 -17.48 0.78
CA LYS A 376 13.39 -18.81 1.37
C LYS A 376 12.61 -19.04 2.66
N LYS A 377 12.50 -18.04 3.53
CA LYS A 377 11.75 -18.17 4.81
C LYS A 377 10.30 -18.61 4.58
N TYR A 378 9.68 -18.14 3.50
CA TYR A 378 8.27 -18.40 3.25
C TYR A 378 8.02 -19.65 2.40
N ASP A 379 9.07 -20.37 1.95
CA ASP A 379 9.09 -21.69 1.26
C ASP A 379 8.06 -21.97 0.13
N ASP A 380 7.23 -20.99 -0.24
CA ASP A 380 6.13 -21.11 -1.20
C ASP A 380 6.52 -20.60 -2.61
N GLY A 381 7.80 -20.28 -2.83
CA GLY A 381 8.28 -19.70 -4.09
C GLY A 381 7.85 -18.25 -4.36
N PHE A 382 7.00 -17.64 -3.51
CA PHE A 382 6.51 -16.26 -3.67
C PHE A 382 7.59 -15.21 -3.41
N GLN A 383 7.76 -14.31 -4.38
CA GLN A 383 8.87 -13.35 -4.39
C GLN A 383 8.52 -12.07 -3.62
N SER A 384 7.26 -11.64 -3.64
CA SER A 384 6.81 -10.33 -3.15
C SER A 384 5.78 -10.42 -2.01
N PRO A 385 5.59 -9.35 -1.22
CA PRO A 385 4.50 -9.26 -0.26
C PRO A 385 3.12 -9.54 -0.88
N ALA A 386 2.81 -8.96 -2.05
CA ALA A 386 1.54 -9.17 -2.73
C ALA A 386 1.33 -10.64 -3.10
N GLU A 387 2.35 -11.33 -3.60
CA GLU A 387 2.25 -12.76 -3.90
C GLU A 387 2.00 -13.60 -2.64
N ARG A 388 2.65 -13.27 -1.52
CA ARG A 388 2.44 -13.98 -0.25
C ARG A 388 1.05 -13.77 0.32
N LEU A 389 0.51 -12.57 0.18
CA LEU A 389 -0.85 -12.22 0.61
C LEU A 389 -1.89 -13.02 -0.18
N ASN A 390 -1.75 -13.09 -1.50
CA ASN A 390 -2.72 -13.75 -2.37
C ASN A 390 -2.47 -15.24 -2.58
N LYS A 391 -1.31 -15.75 -2.16
CA LYS A 391 -0.80 -17.09 -2.50
C LYS A 391 -0.84 -17.37 -4.01
N PHE A 392 -0.58 -16.34 -4.81
CA PHE A 392 -0.77 -16.38 -6.26
C PHE A 392 0.08 -15.33 -6.98
N ARG A 393 0.39 -15.59 -8.26
CA ARG A 393 0.96 -14.61 -9.20
C ARG A 393 0.43 -14.85 -10.61
N TYR A 394 0.22 -13.80 -11.39
CA TYR A 394 -0.15 -13.91 -12.81
C TYR A 394 1.07 -14.17 -13.70
N HIS A 395 2.25 -13.71 -13.28
CA HIS A 395 3.46 -13.73 -14.10
C HIS A 395 4.73 -13.77 -13.23
N GLU A 396 5.81 -14.38 -13.72
CA GLU A 396 7.10 -14.49 -12.99
C GLU A 396 7.86 -13.16 -12.91
N ASN A 397 7.85 -12.36 -13.98
CA ASN A 397 8.31 -10.97 -13.93
C ASN A 397 7.34 -10.16 -13.04
N TRP A 398 7.85 -9.67 -11.90
CA TRP A 398 7.03 -8.97 -10.90
C TRP A 398 6.37 -7.69 -11.40
N LEU A 399 6.99 -6.99 -12.36
CA LEU A 399 6.44 -5.76 -12.91
C LEU A 399 5.29 -6.07 -13.87
N GLN A 400 5.41 -7.15 -14.66
CA GLN A 400 4.27 -7.66 -15.42
C GLN A 400 3.15 -8.12 -14.48
N ASN A 401 3.48 -8.82 -13.38
CA ASN A 401 2.50 -9.23 -12.37
C ASN A 401 1.75 -8.02 -11.78
N LEU A 402 2.45 -6.93 -11.45
CA LEU A 402 1.85 -5.67 -11.02
C LEU A 402 0.90 -5.11 -12.08
N LEU A 403 1.34 -5.02 -13.34
CA LEU A 403 0.55 -4.42 -14.41
C LEU A 403 -0.71 -5.22 -14.74
N ILE A 404 -0.64 -6.55 -14.67
CA ILE A 404 -1.80 -7.46 -14.83
C ILE A 404 -2.75 -7.27 -13.65
N SER A 405 -2.25 -7.32 -12.42
CA SER A 405 -3.06 -7.10 -11.21
C SER A 405 -3.72 -5.72 -11.18
N ALA A 406 -3.13 -4.73 -11.87
CA ALA A 406 -3.68 -3.40 -12.04
C ALA A 406 -4.62 -3.25 -13.25
N SER A 407 -5.11 -4.34 -13.83
CA SER A 407 -6.15 -4.32 -14.87
C SER A 407 -7.33 -3.45 -14.42
N LEU A 408 -7.93 -2.68 -15.33
CA LEU A 408 -8.99 -1.70 -15.05
C LEU A 408 -8.58 -0.61 -14.03
N GLY A 409 -7.28 -0.42 -13.79
CA GLY A 409 -6.78 0.46 -12.74
C GLY A 409 -6.77 -0.18 -11.35
N GLY A 410 -6.89 -1.50 -11.26
CA GLY A 410 -6.99 -2.24 -10.00
C GLY A 410 -8.37 -2.10 -9.35
N TYR A 411 -9.40 -1.74 -10.11
CA TYR A 411 -10.78 -1.66 -9.62
C TYR A 411 -11.56 -2.89 -10.08
N HIS A 412 -12.23 -3.56 -9.15
CA HIS A 412 -13.00 -4.78 -9.42
C HIS A 412 -14.41 -4.42 -9.87
N ASN A 413 -14.94 -3.31 -9.36
CA ASN A 413 -16.19 -2.72 -9.79
C ASN A 413 -15.89 -1.37 -10.44
N PRO A 414 -15.55 -1.33 -11.75
CA PRO A 414 -15.34 -0.06 -12.44
C PRO A 414 -16.55 0.83 -12.17
N PRO A 415 -16.36 2.10 -11.75
CA PRO A 415 -17.44 2.88 -11.19
C PRO A 415 -18.63 2.88 -12.16
N PRO A 416 -19.86 2.62 -11.67
CA PRO A 416 -21.05 2.84 -12.48
C PRO A 416 -20.98 4.27 -12.99
N ASN A 417 -21.16 4.44 -14.30
CA ASN A 417 -20.98 5.75 -14.95
C ASN A 417 -21.71 6.84 -14.14
N PRO A 418 -21.11 8.04 -13.97
CA PRO A 418 -21.93 9.21 -13.78
C PRO A 418 -22.75 9.40 -15.07
N LEU A 419 -24.07 9.27 -14.95
CA LEU A 419 -25.01 9.75 -15.96
C LEU A 419 -24.71 11.22 -16.33
#